data_AF-A0A395H2Z6-F1
#
_entry.id   AF-A0A395H2Z6-F1
#
_cell.length_a   1.000
_cell.length_b   1.000
_cell.length_c   1.000
_cell.angle_alpha   90.00
_cell.angle_beta   90.00
_cell.angle_gamma   90.00
#
_symmetry.space_group_name_H-M   'P 1'
#
loop_
_entity.id
_entity.type
_entity.pdbx_description
1 polymer ?
#
loop_
_entity_poly.entity_id
_entity_poly.type
_entity_poly.pdbx_seq_one_letter_code
_entity_poly.pdbx_strand_id
1 'polypeptide(L)'
;MKAEYTKLLRDFLGQVQYELPRHRYDLALESLVHEYFLPVRTLLPTWALTVPKEAQRWPFYLRLKSGIAEAYAWMAFPPALYPENTHFRVYLLAVPELTYVFNAVNEIFSFHKECIVGTERSNFVSNVAIANSVSPLRALELLCDETIQAMRRVRSILSVKPGMKQDIEPLFHGYILYHLSQTRYRLAELHIPEAREACNLMKGTLFQDHTPSGHIEKRATGNGQAW
;
A
#
# COMPACT_ATOMS: atom_id res chain seq x y z
N MET A 1 1.22 -5.22 23.56
CA MET A 1 0.96 -5.25 22.10
C MET A 1 0.84 -3.87 21.45
N LYS A 2 -0.13 -3.00 21.81
CA LYS A 2 -0.29 -1.67 21.14
C LYS A 2 0.98 -0.81 21.19
N ALA A 3 1.57 -0.63 22.39
CA ALA A 3 2.79 0.17 22.55
C ALA A 3 4.00 -0.41 21.78
N GLU A 4 4.16 -1.73 21.78
CA GLU A 4 5.24 -2.42 21.06
C GLU A 4 5.08 -2.26 19.54
N TYR A 5 3.86 -2.42 19.03
CA TYR A 5 3.55 -2.15 17.62
C TYR A 5 3.78 -0.68 17.24
N THR A 6 3.37 0.27 18.09
CA THR A 6 3.67 1.70 17.86
C THR A 6 5.17 1.94 17.75
N LYS A 7 5.97 1.33 18.63
CA LYS A 7 7.43 1.44 18.56
C LYS A 7 7.96 0.84 17.26
N LEU A 8 7.56 -0.39 16.93
CA LEU A 8 7.97 -1.07 15.71
C LEU A 8 7.65 -0.26 14.45
N LEU A 9 6.47 0.36 14.41
CA LEU A 9 6.05 1.15 13.26
C LEU A 9 6.90 2.43 13.12
N ARG A 10 7.26 3.08 14.23
CA ARG A 10 8.18 4.22 14.22
C ARG A 10 9.58 3.81 13.76
N ASP A 11 10.08 2.69 14.26
CA ASP A 11 11.39 2.16 13.88
C ASP A 11 11.41 1.78 12.38
N PHE A 12 10.33 1.19 11.87
CA PHE A 12 10.15 0.91 10.44
C PHE A 12 10.18 2.20 9.60
N LEU A 13 9.37 3.21 9.96
CA LEU A 13 9.34 4.51 9.25
C LEU A 13 10.72 5.18 9.23
N GLY A 14 11.46 5.13 10.34
CA GLY A 14 12.82 5.66 10.42
C GLY A 14 13.81 4.89 9.53
N GLN A 15 13.73 3.56 9.51
CA GLN A 15 14.64 2.72 8.71
C GLN A 15 14.40 2.83 7.20
N VAL A 16 13.15 3.03 6.78
CA VAL A 16 12.81 3.30 5.37
C VAL A 16 13.01 4.77 4.99
N GLN A 17 13.46 5.61 5.93
CA GLN A 17 13.68 7.04 5.76
C GLN A 17 12.43 7.73 5.21
N TYR A 18 11.26 7.40 5.77
CA TYR A 18 10.01 7.94 5.27
C TYR A 18 10.01 9.47 5.34
N GLU A 19 9.80 10.10 4.19
CA GLU A 19 9.53 11.52 4.06
C GLU A 19 8.12 11.72 3.52
N LEU A 20 7.45 12.77 3.98
CA LEU A 20 6.19 13.17 3.39
C LEU A 20 6.44 13.64 1.94
N PRO A 21 5.82 13.02 0.93
CA PRO A 21 5.92 13.47 -0.45
C PRO A 21 5.59 14.95 -0.64
N ARG A 22 6.38 15.65 -1.47
CA ARG A 22 6.23 17.11 -1.70
C ARG A 22 5.02 17.49 -2.56
N HIS A 23 4.44 16.54 -3.28
CA HIS A 23 3.31 16.78 -4.17
C HIS A 23 1.99 16.56 -3.43
N ARG A 24 0.94 17.31 -3.80
CA ARG A 24 -0.40 17.05 -3.27
C ARG A 24 -0.93 15.78 -3.90
N TYR A 25 -1.43 14.87 -3.08
CA TYR A 25 -2.11 13.66 -3.52
C TYR A 25 -3.60 13.84 -3.31
N ASP A 26 -4.39 13.54 -4.34
CA ASP A 26 -5.83 13.38 -4.16
C ASP A 26 -6.10 12.02 -3.51
N LEU A 27 -6.47 12.06 -2.24
CA LEU A 27 -6.78 10.89 -1.43
C LEU A 27 -8.30 10.70 -1.27
N ALA A 28 -9.12 11.42 -2.05
CA ALA A 28 -10.59 11.34 -2.00
C ALA A 28 -11.15 9.99 -2.51
N LEU A 29 -10.30 9.12 -3.06
CA LEU A 29 -10.68 7.79 -3.55
C LEU A 29 -10.90 6.75 -2.42
N GLU A 30 -10.82 7.14 -1.14
CA GLU A 30 -11.03 6.21 0.00
C GLU A 30 -12.31 5.39 -0.17
N SER A 31 -13.45 6.03 -0.47
CA SER A 31 -14.74 5.36 -0.64
C SER A 31 -14.75 4.34 -1.78
N LEU A 32 -14.15 4.68 -2.93
CA LEU A 32 -14.08 3.79 -4.10
C LEU A 32 -13.17 2.58 -3.83
N VAL A 33 -12.05 2.80 -3.14
CA VAL A 33 -11.15 1.72 -2.74
C VAL A 33 -11.83 0.79 -1.73
N HIS A 34 -12.56 1.35 -0.76
CA HIS A 34 -13.33 0.58 0.20
C HIS A 34 -14.40 -0.31 -0.46
N GLU A 35 -15.15 0.23 -1.41
CA GLU A 35 -16.17 -0.50 -2.15
C GLU A 35 -15.56 -1.62 -2.99
N TYR A 36 -14.45 -1.37 -3.68
CA TYR A 36 -13.75 -2.37 -4.49
C TYR A 36 -13.29 -3.59 -3.68
N PHE A 37 -12.78 -3.39 -2.45
CA PHE A 37 -12.27 -4.47 -1.62
C PHE A 37 -13.33 -5.15 -0.73
N LEU A 38 -14.56 -4.64 -0.67
CA LEU A 38 -15.63 -5.21 0.15
C LEU A 38 -16.03 -6.65 -0.26
N PRO A 39 -16.17 -6.99 -1.56
CA PRO A 39 -16.62 -8.33 -1.99
C PRO A 39 -15.55 -9.42 -1.88
N VAL A 40 -14.27 -9.06 -2.07
CA VAL A 40 -13.13 -10.01 -2.11
C VAL A 40 -12.91 -10.72 -0.77
N ARG A 41 -13.48 -10.18 0.31
CA ARG A 41 -13.37 -10.73 1.67
C ARG A 41 -14.30 -11.93 1.96
N THR A 42 -15.19 -12.27 1.03
CA THR A 42 -16.23 -13.30 1.27
C THR A 42 -15.91 -14.69 0.72
N LEU A 43 -14.81 -14.86 -0.02
CA LEU A 43 -14.42 -16.16 -0.56
C LEU A 43 -13.25 -16.75 0.23
N LEU A 44 -13.58 -17.84 0.95
CA LEU A 44 -12.76 -18.72 1.78
C LEU A 44 -12.52 -18.25 3.23
N PRO A 45 -13.28 -18.79 4.20
CA PRO A 45 -12.88 -18.74 5.59
C PRO A 45 -11.59 -19.54 5.78
N THR A 46 -10.46 -18.86 5.87
CA THR A 46 -9.14 -19.46 6.16
C THR A 46 -9.08 -20.18 7.51
N TRP A 47 -10.06 -20.01 8.40
CA TRP A 47 -10.14 -20.73 9.67
C TRP A 47 -10.41 -22.24 9.52
N ALA A 48 -10.85 -22.71 8.35
CA ALA A 48 -11.11 -24.13 8.09
C ALA A 48 -9.85 -24.91 7.68
N LEU A 49 -8.71 -24.26 7.44
CA LEU A 49 -7.50 -24.90 6.96
C LEU A 49 -6.48 -25.05 8.10
N THR A 50 -6.19 -26.29 8.51
CA THR A 50 -5.03 -26.58 9.37
C THR A 50 -3.77 -26.49 8.50
N VAL A 51 -2.99 -25.43 8.67
CA VAL A 51 -1.75 -25.22 7.91
C VAL A 51 -0.61 -26.00 8.58
N PRO A 52 -0.02 -27.01 7.92
CA PRO A 52 1.11 -27.74 8.48
C PRO A 52 2.37 -26.85 8.50
N LYS A 53 3.28 -27.10 9.45
CA LYS A 53 4.52 -26.31 9.63
C LYS A 53 5.44 -26.35 8.39
N GLU A 54 5.33 -27.40 7.58
CA GLU A 54 6.08 -27.59 6.35
C GLU A 54 5.63 -26.63 5.23
N ALA A 55 4.41 -26.06 5.33
CA ALA A 55 3.84 -25.16 4.33
C ALA A 55 4.34 -23.70 4.48
N GLN A 56 5.64 -23.51 4.68
CA GLN A 56 6.25 -22.20 4.97
C GLN A 56 5.99 -21.14 3.88
N ARG A 57 5.84 -21.54 2.62
CA ARG A 57 5.56 -20.64 1.48
C ARG A 57 4.08 -20.33 1.28
N TRP A 58 3.19 -21.08 1.93
CA TRP A 58 1.74 -20.95 1.73
C TRP A 58 1.19 -19.56 2.09
N PRO A 59 1.60 -18.90 3.19
CA PRO A 59 1.11 -17.55 3.50
C PRO A 59 1.38 -16.55 2.38
N PHE A 60 2.58 -16.60 1.79
CA PHE A 60 2.97 -15.75 0.66
C PHE A 60 2.19 -16.08 -0.61
N TYR A 61 2.04 -17.37 -0.92
CA TYR A 61 1.25 -17.81 -2.07
C TYR A 61 -0.21 -17.37 -1.96
N LEU A 62 -0.84 -17.56 -0.81
CA LEU A 62 -2.21 -17.11 -0.56
C LEU A 62 -2.32 -15.59 -0.74
N ARG A 63 -1.35 -14.83 -0.19
CA ARG A 63 -1.34 -13.37 -0.29
C ARG A 63 -1.22 -12.87 -1.72
N LEU A 64 -0.44 -13.56 -2.55
CA LEU A 64 -0.33 -13.26 -3.98
C LEU A 64 -1.67 -13.46 -4.71
N LYS A 65 -2.49 -14.43 -4.28
CA LYS A 65 -3.80 -14.72 -4.88
C LYS A 65 -4.94 -13.85 -4.36
N SER A 66 -4.84 -13.34 -3.13
CA SER A 66 -5.86 -12.50 -2.52
C SER A 66 -5.60 -10.99 -2.65
N GLY A 67 -4.43 -10.60 -3.14
CA GLY A 67 -4.05 -9.20 -3.36
C GLY A 67 -4.03 -8.78 -4.83
N ILE A 68 -3.83 -7.48 -5.04
CA ILE A 68 -3.59 -6.88 -6.37
C ILE A 68 -2.22 -6.20 -6.46
N ALA A 69 -1.30 -6.55 -5.56
CA ALA A 69 0.03 -5.96 -5.45
C ALA A 69 0.86 -6.08 -6.74
N GLU A 70 0.73 -7.19 -7.47
CA GLU A 70 1.45 -7.38 -8.72
C GLU A 70 1.01 -6.36 -9.78
N ALA A 71 -0.29 -6.07 -9.88
CA ALA A 71 -0.79 -5.04 -10.78
C ALA A 71 -0.21 -3.65 -10.44
N TYR A 72 -0.12 -3.32 -9.15
CA TYR A 72 0.55 -2.10 -8.70
C TYR A 72 2.04 -2.07 -9.08
N ALA A 73 2.74 -3.20 -8.97
CA ALA A 73 4.14 -3.31 -9.34
C ALA A 73 4.37 -3.09 -10.84
N TRP A 74 3.48 -3.57 -11.70
CA TRP A 74 3.52 -3.28 -13.14
C TRP A 74 3.21 -1.82 -13.45
N MET A 75 2.22 -1.21 -12.78
CA MET A 75 1.86 0.20 -12.98
C MET A 75 2.95 1.19 -12.53
N ALA A 76 3.93 0.74 -11.73
CA ALA A 76 5.11 1.52 -11.40
C ALA A 76 5.97 1.87 -12.64
N PHE A 77 5.80 1.13 -13.74
CA PHE A 77 6.64 1.28 -14.94
C PHE A 77 5.80 1.57 -16.20
N PRO A 78 5.16 2.75 -16.31
CA PRO A 78 4.34 3.08 -17.46
C PRO A 78 5.17 3.09 -18.75
N PRO A 79 4.71 2.50 -19.86
CA PRO A 79 5.47 2.41 -21.12
C PRO A 79 5.90 3.76 -21.69
N ALA A 80 5.17 4.84 -21.40
CA ALA A 80 5.50 6.20 -21.81
C ALA A 80 6.80 6.72 -21.17
N LEU A 81 7.12 6.28 -19.94
CA LEU A 81 8.36 6.64 -19.24
C LEU A 81 9.42 5.55 -19.34
N TYR A 82 9.00 4.27 -19.36
CA TYR A 82 9.90 3.12 -19.41
C TYR A 82 9.52 2.18 -20.55
N PRO A 83 9.91 2.51 -21.80
CA PRO A 83 9.64 1.66 -22.95
C PRO A 83 10.23 0.25 -22.78
N GLU A 84 9.44 -0.78 -23.12
CA GLU A 84 9.81 -2.18 -22.85
C GLU A 84 11.12 -2.59 -23.53
N ASN A 85 11.35 -2.12 -24.76
CA ASN A 85 12.55 -2.41 -25.54
C ASN A 85 13.87 -2.00 -24.86
N THR A 86 13.81 -1.07 -23.89
CA THR A 86 14.99 -0.48 -23.23
C THR A 86 15.03 -0.70 -21.73
N HIS A 87 13.89 -0.98 -21.09
CA HIS A 87 13.76 -1.07 -19.63
C HIS A 87 13.19 -2.40 -19.11
N PHE A 88 12.54 -3.21 -19.97
CA PHE A 88 11.84 -4.43 -19.54
C PHE A 88 12.69 -5.37 -18.72
N ARG A 89 13.92 -5.65 -19.17
CA ARG A 89 14.85 -6.54 -18.47
C ARG A 89 15.20 -6.07 -17.06
N VAL A 90 15.10 -4.77 -16.78
CA VAL A 90 15.40 -4.21 -15.46
C VAL A 90 14.16 -4.30 -14.57
N TYR A 91 13.01 -3.76 -14.99
CA TYR A 91 11.83 -3.79 -14.13
C TYR A 91 11.23 -5.20 -13.98
N LEU A 92 11.41 -6.11 -14.94
CA LEU A 92 10.99 -7.50 -14.81
C LEU A 92 11.60 -8.17 -13.56
N LEU A 93 12.85 -7.81 -13.22
CA LEU A 93 13.53 -8.29 -12.03
C LEU A 93 13.06 -7.57 -10.75
N ALA A 94 12.62 -6.31 -10.87
CA ALA A 94 12.14 -5.52 -9.74
C ALA A 94 10.67 -5.82 -9.36
N VAL A 95 9.84 -6.25 -10.31
CA VAL A 95 8.40 -6.50 -10.12
C VAL A 95 8.11 -7.50 -8.99
N PRO A 96 8.80 -8.65 -8.87
CA PRO A 96 8.58 -9.57 -7.76
C PRO A 96 8.86 -8.94 -6.39
N GLU A 97 9.95 -8.17 -6.29
CA GLU A 97 10.33 -7.46 -5.06
C GLU A 97 9.32 -6.35 -4.72
N LEU A 98 8.85 -5.60 -5.72
CA LEU A 98 7.81 -4.58 -5.52
C LEU A 98 6.47 -5.19 -5.09
N THR A 99 6.11 -6.32 -5.69
CA THR A 99 4.90 -7.08 -5.32
C THR A 99 4.97 -7.53 -3.85
N TYR A 100 6.15 -7.99 -3.42
CA TYR A 100 6.40 -8.30 -2.01
C TYR A 100 6.24 -7.05 -1.14
N VAL A 101 6.91 -5.95 -1.49
CA VAL A 101 6.87 -4.70 -0.72
C VAL A 101 5.44 -4.20 -0.55
N PHE A 102 4.63 -4.17 -1.61
CA PHE A 102 3.25 -3.67 -1.52
C PHE A 102 2.37 -4.54 -0.63
N ASN A 103 2.47 -5.86 -0.74
CA ASN A 103 1.76 -6.75 0.17
C ASN A 103 2.23 -6.54 1.61
N ALA A 104 3.54 -6.56 1.85
CA ALA A 104 4.11 -6.50 3.19
C ALA A 104 3.82 -5.16 3.88
N VAL A 105 3.95 -4.04 3.17
CA VAL A 105 3.56 -2.72 3.69
C VAL A 105 2.08 -2.73 4.09
N ASN A 106 1.20 -3.28 3.27
CA ASN A 106 -0.21 -3.37 3.63
C ASN A 106 -0.44 -4.17 4.92
N GLU A 107 0.23 -5.31 5.10
CA GLU A 107 0.16 -6.12 6.33
C GLU A 107 0.73 -5.37 7.55
N ILE A 108 1.83 -4.64 7.37
CA ILE A 108 2.47 -3.86 8.44
C ILE A 108 1.50 -2.82 8.98
N PHE A 109 0.91 -2.00 8.11
CA PHE A 109 0.02 -0.92 8.51
C PHE A 109 -1.40 -1.40 8.89
N SER A 110 -1.86 -2.53 8.36
CA SER A 110 -3.16 -3.12 8.72
C SER A 110 -3.15 -3.90 10.02
N PHE A 111 -1.99 -4.30 10.55
CA PHE A 111 -1.90 -5.04 11.81
C PHE A 111 -2.65 -4.37 12.96
N HIS A 112 -2.65 -3.03 13.03
CA HIS A 112 -3.41 -2.31 14.04
C HIS A 112 -4.92 -2.57 13.97
N LYS A 113 -5.53 -2.39 12.78
CA LYS A 113 -6.98 -2.57 12.61
C LYS A 113 -7.39 -4.04 12.77
N GLU A 114 -6.52 -4.98 12.38
CA GLU A 114 -6.86 -6.41 12.30
C GLU A 114 -6.60 -7.16 13.60
N CYS A 115 -5.41 -6.99 14.18
CA CYS A 115 -4.93 -7.78 15.31
C CYS A 115 -5.10 -7.07 16.65
N ILE A 116 -4.86 -5.75 16.69
CA ILE A 116 -4.87 -4.98 17.95
C ILE A 116 -6.27 -4.53 18.30
N VAL A 117 -6.97 -3.89 17.35
CA VAL A 117 -8.34 -3.45 17.57
C VAL A 117 -9.36 -4.49 17.12
N GLY A 118 -9.06 -5.18 16.03
CA GLY A 118 -9.90 -6.25 15.50
C GLY A 118 -9.68 -7.60 16.15
N THR A 119 -10.55 -8.53 15.79
CA THR A 119 -10.52 -9.93 16.21
C THR A 119 -10.00 -10.86 15.11
N GLU A 120 -9.41 -10.32 14.04
CA GLU A 120 -8.90 -11.10 12.93
C GLU A 120 -7.66 -11.88 13.35
N ARG A 121 -7.66 -13.20 13.14
CA ARG A 121 -6.57 -14.12 13.52
C ARG A 121 -6.12 -15.02 12.36
N SER A 122 -6.64 -14.79 11.16
CA SER A 122 -6.32 -15.55 9.95
C SER A 122 -5.75 -14.68 8.82
N ASN A 123 -5.22 -13.51 9.19
CA ASN A 123 -4.48 -12.63 8.30
C ASN A 123 -3.06 -13.15 8.04
N PHE A 124 -2.35 -12.50 7.12
CA PHE A 124 -1.02 -12.95 6.69
C PHE A 124 -0.04 -13.07 7.86
N VAL A 125 0.05 -12.05 8.73
CA VAL A 125 0.96 -12.05 9.88
C VAL A 125 0.65 -13.21 10.83
N SER A 126 -0.64 -13.50 11.07
CA SER A 126 -1.06 -14.64 11.88
C SER A 126 -0.66 -15.97 11.22
N ASN A 127 -0.82 -16.09 9.91
CA ASN A 127 -0.41 -17.29 9.16
C ASN A 127 1.11 -17.49 9.17
N VAL A 128 1.90 -16.42 9.06
CA VAL A 128 3.37 -16.45 9.20
C VAL A 128 3.76 -16.84 10.61
N ALA A 129 3.09 -16.30 11.63
CA ALA A 129 3.33 -16.64 13.03
C ALA A 129 3.11 -18.14 13.31
N ILE A 130 2.00 -18.69 12.80
CA ILE A 130 1.69 -20.13 12.90
C ILE A 130 2.75 -20.96 12.17
N ALA A 131 3.03 -20.64 10.91
CA ALA A 131 3.97 -21.41 10.08
C ALA A 131 5.39 -21.45 10.68
N ASN A 132 5.81 -20.38 11.37
CA ASN A 132 7.13 -20.27 11.98
C ASN A 132 7.16 -20.52 13.49
N SER A 133 6.03 -20.86 14.11
CA SER A 133 5.92 -21.06 15.57
C SER A 133 6.44 -19.87 16.40
N VAL A 134 6.12 -18.65 15.98
CA VAL A 134 6.49 -17.40 16.68
C VAL A 134 5.26 -16.60 17.06
N SER A 135 5.42 -15.56 17.90
CA SER A 135 4.32 -14.64 18.20
C SER A 135 3.94 -13.79 16.98
N PRO A 136 2.69 -13.30 16.86
CA PRO A 136 2.29 -12.40 15.78
C PRO A 136 3.15 -11.12 15.70
N LEU A 137 3.55 -10.58 16.86
CA LEU A 137 4.44 -9.42 16.90
C LEU A 137 5.83 -9.78 16.36
N ARG A 138 6.37 -10.95 16.70
CA ARG A 138 7.66 -11.40 16.16
C ARG A 138 7.60 -11.67 14.66
N ALA A 139 6.51 -12.25 14.17
CA ALA A 139 6.28 -12.41 12.73
C ALA A 139 6.24 -11.06 12.01
N LEU A 140 5.61 -10.05 12.64
CA LEU A 140 5.57 -8.69 12.11
C LEU A 140 6.95 -8.02 12.10
N GLU A 141 7.76 -8.20 13.14
CA GLU A 141 9.15 -7.70 13.16
C GLU A 141 9.96 -8.28 11.99
N LEU A 142 9.89 -9.60 11.77
CA LEU A 142 10.56 -10.26 10.65
C LEU A 142 10.05 -9.74 9.30
N LEU A 143 8.74 -9.44 9.21
CA LEU A 143 8.14 -8.85 8.01
C LEU A 143 8.67 -7.44 7.76
N CYS A 144 8.80 -6.59 8.79
CA CYS A 144 9.41 -5.27 8.69
C CYS A 144 10.85 -5.37 8.17
N ASP A 145 11.67 -6.23 8.77
CA ASP A 145 13.06 -6.44 8.39
C ASP A 145 13.18 -6.87 6.93
N GLU A 146 12.42 -7.88 6.50
CA GLU A 146 12.44 -8.35 5.12
C GLU A 146 11.90 -7.31 4.14
N THR A 147 10.89 -6.51 4.54
CA THR A 147 10.38 -5.41 3.70
C THR A 147 11.45 -4.36 3.46
N ILE A 148 12.22 -3.99 4.48
CA ILE A 148 13.34 -3.05 4.35
C ILE A 148 14.39 -3.61 3.38
N GLN A 149 14.70 -4.90 3.48
CA GLN A 149 15.65 -5.55 2.58
C GLN A 149 15.10 -5.64 1.14
N ALA A 150 13.82 -5.95 0.96
CA ALA A 150 13.17 -5.95 -0.36
C ALA A 150 13.22 -4.57 -1.02
N MET A 151 12.92 -3.50 -0.27
CA MET A 151 13.05 -2.12 -0.78
C MET A 151 14.50 -1.80 -1.19
N ARG A 152 15.50 -2.28 -0.43
CA ARG A 152 16.92 -2.14 -0.81
C ARG A 152 17.26 -2.93 -2.08
N ARG A 153 16.72 -4.15 -2.24
CA ARG A 153 16.89 -4.95 -3.47
C ARG A 153 16.28 -4.25 -4.68
N VAL A 154 15.05 -3.71 -4.57
CA VAL A 154 14.44 -2.90 -5.63
C VAL A 154 15.36 -1.75 -6.04
N ARG A 155 15.83 -0.95 -5.07
CA ARG A 155 16.76 0.17 -5.34
C ARG A 155 18.03 -0.30 -6.04
N SER A 156 18.57 -1.46 -5.64
CA SER A 156 19.77 -2.04 -6.25
C SER A 156 19.51 -2.49 -7.69
N ILE A 157 18.41 -3.20 -7.95
CA ILE A 157 18.03 -3.67 -9.29
C ILE A 157 17.83 -2.48 -10.22
N LEU A 158 17.08 -1.46 -9.76
CA LEU A 158 16.79 -0.27 -10.54
C LEU A 158 18.01 0.64 -10.73
N SER A 159 19.06 0.50 -9.91
CA SER A 159 20.27 1.34 -10.01
C SER A 159 21.02 1.22 -11.35
N VAL A 160 20.80 0.13 -12.09
CA VAL A 160 21.29 -0.04 -13.47
C VAL A 160 20.81 1.09 -14.39
N LYS A 161 19.64 1.68 -14.08
CA LYS A 161 19.04 2.82 -14.76
C LYS A 161 18.77 3.92 -13.73
N PRO A 162 19.69 4.88 -13.52
CA PRO A 162 19.60 5.84 -12.42
C PRO A 162 18.26 6.60 -12.31
N GLY A 163 17.62 6.91 -13.44
CA GLY A 163 16.28 7.50 -13.46
C GLY A 163 15.23 6.61 -12.76
N MET A 164 15.18 5.32 -13.08
CA MET A 164 14.24 4.37 -12.44
C MET A 164 14.46 4.27 -10.93
N LYS A 165 15.72 4.31 -10.47
CA LYS A 165 16.02 4.34 -9.03
C LYS A 165 15.54 5.62 -8.36
N GLN A 166 15.63 6.77 -9.03
CA GLN A 166 15.12 8.02 -8.47
C GLN A 166 13.60 8.03 -8.43
N ASP A 167 12.96 7.54 -9.49
CA ASP A 167 11.51 7.58 -9.66
C ASP A 167 10.76 6.57 -8.76
N ILE A 168 11.45 5.55 -8.22
CA ILE A 168 10.81 4.59 -7.29
C ILE A 168 10.63 5.15 -5.88
N GLU A 169 11.45 6.11 -5.44
CA GLU A 169 11.36 6.64 -4.08
C GLU A 169 10.00 7.33 -3.82
N PRO A 170 9.52 8.24 -4.69
CA PRO A 170 8.18 8.82 -4.54
C PRO A 170 7.07 7.76 -4.47
N LEU A 171 7.21 6.62 -5.14
CA LEU A 171 6.24 5.53 -5.07
C LEU A 171 6.23 4.87 -3.69
N PHE A 172 7.41 4.59 -3.11
CA PHE A 172 7.50 4.05 -1.76
C PHE A 172 6.92 5.00 -0.71
N HIS A 173 7.30 6.28 -0.77
CA HIS A 173 6.78 7.28 0.15
C HIS A 173 5.28 7.51 -0.04
N GLY A 174 4.80 7.59 -1.29
CA GLY A 174 3.38 7.73 -1.60
C GLY A 174 2.54 6.54 -1.12
N TYR A 175 3.04 5.32 -1.27
CA TYR A 175 2.34 4.12 -0.80
C TYR A 175 2.26 4.06 0.73
N ILE A 176 3.31 4.47 1.45
CA ILE A 176 3.28 4.60 2.91
C ILE A 176 2.34 5.73 3.33
N LEU A 177 2.40 6.90 2.68
CA LEU A 177 1.51 8.04 2.93
C LEU A 177 0.04 7.61 2.81
N TYR A 178 -0.30 6.89 1.74
CA TYR A 178 -1.65 6.35 1.55
C TYR A 178 -2.10 5.55 2.79
N HIS A 179 -1.27 4.63 3.31
CA HIS A 179 -1.62 3.85 4.49
C HIS A 179 -1.73 4.70 5.76
N LEU A 180 -0.84 5.66 5.95
CA LEU A 180 -0.87 6.57 7.08
C LEU A 180 -2.12 7.47 7.08
N SER A 181 -2.66 7.79 5.90
CA SER A 181 -3.77 8.72 5.74
C SER A 181 -5.15 8.06 5.84
N GLN A 182 -5.32 6.82 5.37
CA GLN A 182 -6.64 6.19 5.33
C GLN A 182 -7.18 5.91 6.75
N THR A 183 -8.43 6.29 6.98
CA THR A 183 -9.09 6.12 8.29
C THR A 183 -9.23 4.65 8.67
N ARG A 184 -9.34 3.77 7.67
CA ARG A 184 -9.52 2.32 7.83
C ARG A 184 -8.46 1.63 8.68
N TYR A 185 -7.20 2.11 8.65
CA TYR A 185 -6.10 1.52 9.40
C TYR A 185 -6.03 2.00 10.84
N ARG A 186 -6.77 3.06 11.18
CA ARG A 186 -6.89 3.61 12.54
C ARG A 186 -5.55 4.01 13.16
N LEU A 187 -4.57 4.40 12.35
CA LEU A 187 -3.20 4.69 12.79
C LEU A 187 -3.09 6.00 13.57
N ALA A 188 -4.05 6.92 13.41
CA ALA A 188 -4.13 8.15 14.21
C ALA A 188 -4.25 7.86 15.73
N GLU A 189 -4.72 6.67 16.12
CA GLU A 189 -4.84 6.23 17.52
C GLU A 189 -3.51 5.84 18.18
N LEU A 190 -2.42 5.79 17.39
CA LEU A 190 -1.08 5.41 17.84
C LEU A 190 -0.22 6.60 18.26
N HIS A 191 -0.72 7.82 18.08
CA HIS A 191 0.00 9.07 18.35
C HIS A 191 1.36 9.17 17.62
N ILE A 192 1.47 8.55 16.44
CA ILE A 192 2.63 8.68 15.55
C ILE A 192 2.51 10.02 14.79
N PRO A 193 3.53 10.90 14.83
CA PRO A 193 3.47 12.21 14.18
C PRO A 193 3.12 12.14 12.70
N GLU A 194 3.77 11.25 11.96
CA GLU A 194 3.59 11.05 10.51
C GLU A 194 2.16 10.60 10.18
N ALA A 195 1.55 9.75 11.01
CA ALA A 195 0.16 9.33 10.85
C ALA A 195 -0.83 10.48 11.10
N ARG A 196 -0.54 11.34 12.08
CA ARG A 196 -1.38 12.53 12.36
C ARG A 196 -1.28 13.54 11.22
N GLU A 197 -0.08 13.79 10.72
CA GLU A 197 0.16 14.68 9.60
C GLU A 197 -0.56 14.18 8.33
N ALA A 198 -0.41 12.91 7.98
CA ALA A 198 -1.10 12.28 6.86
C ALA A 198 -2.63 12.37 6.97
N CYS A 199 -3.19 12.14 8.17
CA CYS A 199 -4.62 12.27 8.42
C CYS A 199 -5.12 13.71 8.21
N ASN A 200 -4.33 14.71 8.62
CA ASN A 200 -4.68 16.12 8.42
C ASN A 200 -4.66 16.53 6.95
N LEU A 201 -3.71 16.01 6.16
CA LEU A 201 -3.66 16.23 4.72
C LEU A 201 -4.92 15.70 4.03
N MET A 202 -5.40 14.52 4.41
CA MET A 202 -6.63 13.95 3.85
C MET A 202 -7.88 14.78 4.14
N LYS A 203 -7.99 15.35 5.35
CA LYS A 203 -9.07 16.30 5.65
C LYS A 203 -8.94 17.56 4.79
N GLY A 204 -7.73 18.07 4.62
CA GLY A 204 -7.45 19.21 3.77
C GLY A 204 -7.89 19.01 2.31
N THR A 205 -7.70 17.81 1.75
CA THR A 205 -8.11 17.48 0.37
C THR A 205 -9.61 17.25 0.23
N LEU A 206 -10.26 16.64 1.22
CA LEU A 206 -11.70 16.36 1.19
C LEU A 206 -12.58 17.62 1.29
N PHE A 207 -12.07 18.68 1.94
CA PHE A 207 -12.84 19.90 2.20
C PHE A 207 -12.44 21.10 1.34
N GLN A 208 -11.50 20.96 0.39
CA GLN A 208 -10.98 22.10 -0.40
C GLN A 208 -11.64 22.36 -1.75
N ASP A 209 -12.48 21.48 -2.30
CA ASP A 209 -13.19 21.79 -3.55
C ASP A 209 -14.63 21.34 -3.49
N HIS A 210 -15.55 22.26 -3.13
CA HIS A 210 -16.94 22.36 -3.59
C HIS A 210 -17.45 23.80 -3.31
N THR A 211 -16.72 24.81 -3.79
CA THR A 211 -17.33 26.11 -4.09
C THR A 211 -17.75 26.08 -5.54
N PRO A 212 -19.06 26.16 -5.87
CA PRO A 212 -19.49 26.21 -7.26
C PRO A 212 -19.09 27.57 -7.84
N SER A 213 -17.92 27.62 -8.48
CA SER A 213 -17.54 28.73 -9.34
C SER A 213 -18.42 28.69 -10.58
N GLY A 214 -19.45 29.53 -10.57
CA GLY A 214 -20.39 29.68 -11.66
C GLY A 214 -19.72 30.25 -12.90
N HIS A 215 -19.77 29.50 -14.00
CA HIS A 215 -19.86 30.04 -15.36
C HIS A 215 -20.63 29.03 -16.22
N ILE A 216 -21.96 29.15 -16.21
CA ILE A 216 -22.79 28.56 -17.25
C ILE A 216 -22.67 29.50 -18.45
N GLU A 217 -21.83 29.14 -19.43
CA GLU A 217 -21.93 29.72 -20.76
C GLU A 217 -23.25 29.24 -21.38
N LYS A 218 -24.19 30.18 -21.52
CA LYS A 218 -25.39 30.01 -22.33
C LYS A 218 -24.97 29.79 -23.78
N ARG A 219 -25.08 28.55 -24.27
CA ARG A 219 -25.08 28.28 -25.72
C ARG A 219 -26.30 28.97 -26.33
N ALA A 220 -26.02 29.91 -27.23
CA ALA A 220 -26.99 30.62 -28.02
C ALA A 220 -27.84 29.65 -28.87
N THR A 221 -29.14 29.89 -28.84
CA THR A 221 -30.17 29.33 -29.71
C THR A 221 -30.06 29.93 -31.12
N GLY A 222 -30.17 29.06 -32.14
CA GLY A 222 -30.73 29.40 -33.46
C GLY A 222 -29.74 29.62 -34.59
N ASN A 223 -29.65 28.68 -35.52
CA ASN A 223 -30.39 28.75 -36.80
C ASN A 223 -30.08 27.51 -37.65
N GLY A 224 -31.13 26.89 -38.19
CA GLY A 224 -31.04 25.67 -38.99
C GLY A 224 -30.66 25.90 -40.45
N GLN A 225 -30.41 24.81 -41.16
CA GLN A 225 -31.23 24.40 -42.31
C GLN A 225 -30.82 22.97 -42.73
N ALA A 226 -31.84 22.16 -42.98
CA ALA A 226 -31.75 20.92 -43.72
C ALA A 226 -31.38 21.21 -45.18
N TRP A 227 -30.52 20.38 -45.77
CA TRP A 227 -30.70 19.60 -47.01
C TRP A 227 -29.59 18.54 -47.06
#